data_AF-A0AAD5DGR3-F1
#
_entry.id   AF-A0AAD5DGR3-F1
#
_cell.length_a   1.000
_cell.length_b   1.000
_cell.length_c   1.000
_cell.angle_alpha   90.00
_cell.angle_beta   90.00
_cell.angle_gamma   90.00
#
_symmetry.space_group_name_H-M   'P 1'
#
loop_
_entity.id
_entity.type
_entity.pdbx_description
1 polymer ?
#
loop_
_entity_poly.entity_id
_entity_poly.type
_entity_poly.pdbx_seq_one_letter_code
_entity_poly.pdbx_strand_id
1 'polypeptide(L)' 'MATMHMGSRIPQLVLNTIAVPQNGWTAIRFRANNPGVWFMHCHFERHVSWGMEMVFIVRNGKGEHERMLPPPKDMPKC' A
#
# COMPACT_ATOMS: atom_id res chain seq x y z
N MET A 1 0.34 -43.95 13.13
CA MET A 1 0.81 -42.65 13.66
C MET A 1 0.84 -41.66 12.51
N ALA A 2 -0.12 -40.75 12.44
CA ALA A 2 -0.10 -39.63 11.50
C ALA A 2 0.28 -38.38 12.30
N THR A 3 1.42 -37.78 11.95
CA THR A 3 1.99 -36.60 12.61
C THR A 3 1.12 -35.37 12.30
N MET A 4 0.72 -34.64 13.36
CA MET A 4 0.04 -33.34 13.25
C MET A 4 1.00 -32.28 12.69
N HIS A 5 0.64 -31.63 11.58
CA HIS A 5 1.16 -30.29 11.27
C HIS A 5 0.19 -29.25 11.83
N MET A 6 0.59 -28.67 12.96
CA MET A 6 -0.06 -27.54 13.62
C MET A 6 0.06 -26.30 12.72
N GLY A 7 -0.88 -26.14 11.78
CA GLY A 7 -0.98 -24.95 10.94
C GLY A 7 -1.56 -23.78 11.74
N SER A 8 -0.70 -23.02 12.42
CA SER A 8 -1.06 -21.74 13.00
C SER A 8 -1.45 -20.76 11.89
N ARG A 9 -2.74 -20.49 11.75
CA ARG A 9 -3.22 -19.34 10.96
C ARG A 9 -2.81 -18.08 11.70
N ILE A 10 -1.66 -17.51 11.33
CA ILE A 10 -1.27 -16.16 11.75
C ILE A 10 -2.38 -15.21 11.24
N PRO A 11 -3.05 -14.43 12.11
CA PRO A 11 -4.02 -13.44 11.66
C PRO A 11 -3.34 -12.44 10.71
N GLN A 12 -4.01 -12.10 9.61
CA GLN A 12 -3.49 -11.14 8.65
C GLN A 12 -3.39 -9.77 9.34
N LEU A 13 -2.17 -9.27 9.49
CA LEU A 13 -1.92 -7.94 10.02
C LEU A 13 -2.33 -6.90 8.98
N VAL A 14 -3.16 -5.95 9.39
CA VAL A 14 -3.52 -4.78 8.58
C VAL A 14 -2.62 -3.63 8.99
N LEU A 15 -1.67 -3.28 8.12
CA LEU A 15 -0.62 -2.31 8.37
C LEU A 15 -0.54 -1.30 7.23
N ASN A 16 -0.05 -0.09 7.52
CA ASN A 16 0.30 0.91 6.52
C ASN A 16 1.81 0.92 6.17
N THR A 17 2.65 0.42 7.07
CA THR A 17 4.10 0.29 6.92
C THR A 17 4.52 -1.10 7.41
N ILE A 18 5.40 -1.76 6.66
CA ILE A 18 5.95 -3.07 7.03
C ILE A 18 7.46 -3.08 6.81
N ALA A 19 8.19 -3.63 7.79
CA ALA A 19 9.63 -3.82 7.67
C ALA A 19 9.91 -4.99 6.73
N VAL A 20 10.68 -4.75 5.68
CA VAL A 20 11.24 -5.81 4.85
C VAL A 20 12.47 -6.37 5.58
N PRO A 21 12.56 -7.68 5.87
CA PRO A 21 13.72 -8.26 6.52
C PRO A 21 15.00 -8.01 5.72
N GLN A 22 16.13 -7.82 6.41
CA GLN A 22 17.43 -7.69 5.76
C GLN A 22 17.71 -8.92 4.88
N ASN A 23 18.08 -8.68 3.62
CA ASN A 23 18.32 -9.73 2.62
C ASN A 23 17.13 -10.70 2.42
N GLY A 24 15.90 -10.26 2.70
CA GLY A 24 14.69 -11.06 2.59
C GLY A 24 13.59 -10.39 1.77
N TRP A 25 12.36 -10.86 1.93
CA TRP A 25 11.18 -10.34 1.25
C TRP A 25 9.97 -10.28 2.18
N THR A 26 8.97 -9.49 1.78
CA THR A 26 7.66 -9.44 2.41
C THR A 26 6.61 -9.39 1.32
N ALA A 27 5.62 -10.28 1.38
CA ALA A 27 4.47 -10.23 0.48
C ALA A 27 3.33 -9.46 1.15
N ILE A 28 2.79 -8.47 0.45
CA ILE A 28 1.62 -7.70 0.87
C ILE A 28 0.45 -7.97 -0.07
N ARG A 29 -0.77 -7.80 0.45
CA ARG A 29 -2.01 -7.84 -0.34
C ARG A 29 -2.91 -6.72 0.12
N PHE A 30 -3.53 -6.03 -0.83
CA PHE A 30 -4.55 -5.02 -0.58
C PHE A 30 -5.57 -5.05 -1.73
N ARG A 31 -6.77 -4.53 -1.46
CA ARG A 31 -7.77 -4.27 -2.50
C ARG A 31 -7.64 -2.82 -2.94
N ALA A 32 -7.38 -2.58 -4.22
CA ALA A 32 -7.29 -1.23 -4.79
C ALA A 32 -8.68 -0.65 -5.06
N ASN A 33 -9.46 -0.35 -4.00
CA ASN A 33 -10.82 0.18 -4.08
C ASN A 33 -10.93 1.64 -3.60
N ASN A 34 -9.82 2.37 -3.56
CA ASN A 34 -9.77 3.79 -3.21
C ASN A 34 -9.17 4.60 -4.37
N PRO A 35 -10.00 5.19 -5.26
CA PRO A 35 -9.53 5.95 -6.42
C PRO A 35 -8.67 7.15 -6.02
N GLY A 36 -7.52 7.30 -6.67
CA GLY A 36 -6.57 8.36 -6.34
C GLY A 36 -5.15 8.05 -6.81
N VAL A 37 -4.22 8.87 -6.33
CA VAL A 37 -2.79 8.77 -6.58
C VAL A 37 -2.11 8.50 -5.24
N TRP A 38 -1.57 7.30 -5.05
CA TRP A 38 -1.09 6.81 -3.76
C TRP A 38 0.42 6.58 -3.78
N PHE A 39 1.14 7.31 -2.94
CA PHE A 39 2.59 7.23 -2.81
C PHE A 39 2.99 6.03 -1.94
N MET A 40 3.88 5.18 -2.46
CA MET A 40 4.47 4.07 -1.72
C MET A 40 5.99 4.20 -1.78
N HIS A 41 6.64 4.21 -0.61
CA HIS A 41 8.07 4.49 -0.54
C HIS A 41 8.71 3.80 0.68
N CYS A 42 10.03 3.76 0.70
CA CYS A 42 10.77 3.45 1.91
C CYS A 42 10.60 4.60 2.92
N HIS A 43 10.25 4.34 4.18
CA HIS A 43 9.99 5.42 5.14
C HIS A 43 11.27 6.11 5.68
N PHE A 44 12.46 5.75 5.20
CA PHE A 44 13.68 6.50 5.49
C PHE A 44 13.83 7.67 4.52
N GLU A 45 13.77 8.90 5.02
CA GLU A 45 13.80 10.13 4.21
C GLU A 45 14.91 10.14 3.16
N ARG A 46 16.12 9.72 3.56
CA ARG A 46 17.26 9.58 2.67
C ARG A 46 16.97 8.64 1.50
N HIS A 47 16.33 7.49 1.75
CA HIS A 47 16.01 6.54 0.69
C HIS A 47 14.87 7.02 -0.21
N VAL A 48 13.90 7.79 0.32
CA VAL A 48 12.89 8.46 -0.52
C VAL A 48 13.56 9.47 -1.44
N SER A 49 14.41 10.34 -0.91
CA SER A 49 15.11 11.36 -1.70
C SER A 49 16.05 10.78 -2.77
N TRP A 50 16.44 9.52 -2.62
CA TRP A 50 17.26 8.78 -3.59
C TRP A 50 16.43 8.01 -4.62
N GLY A 51 15.10 8.06 -4.54
CA GLY A 51 14.19 7.45 -5.51
C GLY A 51 13.69 6.05 -5.16
N MET A 52 13.77 5.60 -3.90
CA MET A 52 13.17 4.34 -3.45
C MET A 52 11.67 4.49 -3.21
N GLU A 53 10.95 4.76 -4.30
CA GLU A 53 9.56 5.15 -4.30
C GLU A 53 8.82 4.66 -5.55
N MET A 54 7.50 4.60 -5.45
CA MET A 54 6.59 4.34 -6.55
C MET A 54 5.22 4.95 -6.26
N VAL A 55 4.37 5.04 -7.29
CA VAL A 55 3.01 5.56 -7.17
C VAL A 55 2.02 4.57 -7.75
N PHE A 56 0.92 4.32 -7.04
CA PHE A 56 -0.25 3.66 -7.58
C PHE A 56 -1.26 4.70 -8.06
N ILE A 57 -1.68 4.57 -9.32
CA ILE A 57 -2.85 5.30 -9.84
C ILE A 57 -4.03 4.35 -9.84
N VAL A 58 -4.94 4.53 -8.89
CA VAL A 58 -6.18 3.76 -8.79
C VAL A 58 -7.26 4.54 -9.53
N ARG A 59 -7.75 3.97 -10.64
CA ARG A 59 -8.78 4.59 -11.49
C ARG A 59 -10.15 4.57 -10.81
N ASN A 60 -11.04 5.44 -11.30
CA ASN A 60 -12.45 5.42 -10.91
C ASN A 60 -13.08 4.05 -11.25
N GLY A 61 -13.90 3.56 -10.34
CA GLY A 61 -14.79 2.42 -10.55
C GLY A 61 -16.10 2.83 -11.23
N LYS A 62 -17.10 1.96 -11.11
CA LYS A 62 -18.42 2.18 -11.74
C LYS A 62 -19.40 2.87 -10.79
N GLY A 63 -19.25 2.68 -9.48
CA GLY A 63 -20.13 3.28 -8.48
C GLY A 63 -19.86 4.77 -8.28
N GLU A 64 -20.87 5.52 -7.85
CA GLU A 64 -20.71 6.96 -7.53
C GLU A 64 -19.67 7.18 -6.42
N HIS A 65 -19.61 6.27 -5.44
CA HIS A 65 -18.64 6.28 -4.34
C HIS A 65 -17.28 5.67 -4.70
N GLU A 66 -17.10 5.23 -5.94
CA GLU A 66 -15.82 4.71 -6.45
C GLU A 66 -15.16 5.74 -7.37
N ARG A 67 -15.33 7.04 -7.09
CA ARG A 67 -14.76 8.13 -7.90
C ARG A 67 -13.87 9.02 -7.04
N MET A 68 -12.73 9.43 -7.60
CA MET A 68 -11.86 10.43 -7.00
C MET A 68 -12.60 11.77 -6.91
N LEU A 69 -12.44 12.47 -5.78
CA LEU A 69 -12.98 13.81 -5.58
C LEU A 69 -12.31 14.81 -6.55
N PRO A 70 -13.03 15.88 -6.97
CA PRO A 70 -12.40 16.95 -7.73
C PRO A 70 -11.32 17.65 -6.88
N PRO A 71 -10.27 18.22 -7.51
CA PRO A 71 -9.27 19.01 -6.79
C PRO A 71 -9.92 20.15 -5.98
N PRO A 72 -9.47 20.40 -4.73
CA PRO A 72 -9.89 21.57 -3.97
C PRO A 72 -9.55 22.89 -4.68
N LYS A 73 -10.39 23.92 -4.48
CA LYS A 73 -10.21 25.24 -5.13
C LYS A 73 -8.96 25.99 -4.65
N ASP A 74 -8.49 25.66 -3.46
CA ASP A 74 -7.38 26.27 -2.73
C ASP A 74 -6.06 25.47 -2.85
N MET A 75 -5.96 24.57 -3.84
CA MET A 75 -4.74 23.79 -4.05
C MET A 75 -3.54 24.71 -4.41
N PRO A 76 -2.36 24.54 -3.77
CA PRO A 76 -1.17 25.33 -4.07
C PRO A 76 -0.77 25.24 -5.55
N LYS A 77 -0.24 26.33 -6.11
CA LYS A 77 0.31 26.27 -7.48
C LYS A 77 1.61 25.49 -7.51
N CYS A 78 1.81 24.75 -8.59
CA CYS A 78 3.08 24.08 -8.90
C CYS A 78 4.19 25.10 -9.16
#